data_AF-A0A401TKN1-F1
#
_entry.id   AF-A0A401TKN1-F1
#
_cell.length_a   1.000
_cell.length_b   1.000
_cell.length_c   1.000
_cell.angle_alpha   90.00
_cell.angle_beta   90.00
_cell.angle_gamma   90.00
#
_symmetry.space_group_name_H-M   'P 1'
#
loop_
_entity.id
_entity.type
_entity.pdbx_description
1 polymer ?
#
loop_
_entity_poly.entity_id
_entity_poly.type
_entity_poly.pdbx_seq_one_letter_code
_entity_poly.pdbx_strand_id
1 'polypeptide(L)'
;MVLAGGWYKPPDCKSNHSTAVLVPHRHREQHLKYLLYYLHPMLQKQQLQYRIYIIHQAGNGTFNRAKLFNVGFKEAMKDTDWDCLYFHDVDLIPEDDRNLYTCEKYPKHSSEALDKFGYK
;
A
#
# COMPACT_ATOMS: atom_id res chain seq x y z
N MET A 1 16.52 4.95 4.63
CA MET A 1 16.45 4.97 3.16
C MET A 1 15.63 3.78 2.70
N VAL A 2 14.80 3.93 1.65
CA VAL A 2 14.05 2.81 1.05
C VAL A 2 15.02 1.94 0.25
N LEU A 3 14.97 0.63 0.47
CA LEU A 3 15.78 -0.37 -0.22
C LEU A 3 15.10 -0.85 -1.51
N ALA A 4 15.86 -1.56 -2.35
CA ALA A 4 15.35 -2.17 -3.57
C ALA A 4 14.08 -3.01 -3.33
N GLY A 5 13.15 -2.96 -4.28
CA GLY A 5 11.85 -3.62 -4.13
C GLY A 5 10.86 -2.89 -3.22
N GLY A 6 11.12 -1.62 -2.89
CA GLY A 6 10.22 -0.77 -2.12
C GLY A 6 10.18 -1.11 -0.63
N TRP A 7 11.26 -1.72 -0.11
CA TRP A 7 11.35 -2.20 1.26
C TRP A 7 11.87 -1.12 2.20
N TYR A 8 11.29 -1.02 3.40
CA TYR A 8 11.78 -0.14 4.45
C TYR A 8 11.57 -0.77 5.83
N LYS A 9 12.50 -0.47 6.74
CA LYS A 9 12.41 -0.71 8.17
C LYS A 9 13.00 0.50 8.90
N PRO A 10 12.43 0.93 10.03
CA PRO A 10 13.03 1.99 10.83
C PRO A 10 14.46 1.62 11.26
N PRO A 11 15.44 2.53 11.15
CA PRO A 11 16.82 2.24 11.52
C PRO A 11 17.03 2.20 13.04
N ASP A 12 16.27 3.03 13.77
CA ASP A 12 16.52 3.31 15.19
C ASP A 12 15.59 2.53 16.14
N CYS A 13 14.65 1.75 15.60
CA CYS A 13 13.72 0.96 16.40
C CYS A 13 13.25 -0.31 15.68
N LYS A 14 12.70 -1.25 16.46
CA LYS A 14 11.94 -2.37 15.91
C LYS A 14 10.48 -1.92 15.78
N SER A 15 9.98 -1.88 14.55
CA SER A 15 8.55 -1.60 14.30
C SER A 15 7.67 -2.67 14.97
N ASN A 16 6.58 -2.23 15.59
CA ASN A 16 5.51 -3.12 16.07
C ASN A 16 4.55 -3.55 14.96
N HIS A 17 4.66 -2.94 13.78
CA HIS A 17 3.78 -3.18 12.64
C HIS A 17 4.61 -3.52 11.41
N SER A 18 4.29 -4.66 10.79
CA SER A 18 4.78 -5.03 9.47
C SER A 18 3.63 -5.01 8.46
N THR A 19 3.73 -4.17 7.42
CA THR A 19 2.65 -3.96 6.45
C THR A 19 3.12 -4.22 5.02
N ALA A 20 2.45 -5.14 4.32
CA ALA A 20 2.51 -5.23 2.87
C ALA A 20 1.43 -4.34 2.25
N VAL A 21 1.85 -3.31 1.52
CA VAL A 21 0.93 -2.43 0.77
C VAL A 21 0.76 -2.99 -0.63
N LEU A 22 -0.45 -3.42 -0.96
CA LEU A 22 -0.76 -4.10 -2.22
C LEU A 22 -1.49 -3.13 -3.15
N VAL A 23 -0.89 -2.85 -4.31
CA VAL A 23 -1.42 -1.89 -5.29
C VAL A 23 -1.68 -2.58 -6.62
N PRO A 24 -2.95 -2.80 -7.02
CA PRO A 24 -3.28 -3.37 -8.31
C PRO A 24 -3.06 -2.30 -9.38
N HIS A 25 -2.38 -2.66 -10.46
CA HIS A 25 -1.92 -1.68 -11.45
C HIS A 25 -2.04 -2.18 -12.89
N ARG A 26 -2.42 -1.27 -13.79
CA ARG A 26 -2.27 -1.42 -15.26
C ARG A 26 -2.46 -0.06 -15.94
N HIS A 27 -1.51 0.35 -16.79
CA HIS A 27 -1.58 1.59 -17.59
C HIS A 27 -1.88 2.87 -16.77
N ARG A 28 -1.29 2.99 -15.58
CA ARG A 28 -1.54 4.09 -14.61
C ARG A 28 -0.22 4.65 -14.07
N GLU A 29 0.82 4.67 -14.90
CA GLU A 29 2.21 4.96 -14.50
C GLU A 29 2.36 6.35 -13.87
N GLN A 30 1.60 7.34 -14.34
CA GLN A 30 1.62 8.68 -13.75
C GLN A 30 1.05 8.69 -12.33
N HIS A 31 -0.09 8.02 -12.09
CA HIS A 31 -0.65 7.88 -10.74
C HIS A 31 0.30 7.12 -9.83
N LEU A 32 0.93 6.06 -10.34
CA LEU A 32 1.91 5.28 -9.57
C LEU A 32 3.10 6.14 -9.13
N LYS A 33 3.63 6.99 -10.02
CA LYS A 33 4.71 7.93 -9.66
C LYS A 33 4.30 8.87 -8.52
N TYR A 34 3.10 9.46 -8.60
CA TYR A 34 2.59 10.31 -7.53
C TYR A 34 2.37 9.54 -6.22
N LEU A 35 1.77 8.35 -6.30
CA LEU A 35 1.57 7.48 -5.15
C LEU A 35 2.89 7.22 -4.43
N LEU A 36 3.91 6.73 -5.13
CA LEU A 36 5.19 6.41 -4.52
C LEU A 36 5.90 7.65 -3.96
N TYR A 37 5.78 8.80 -4.63
CA TYR A 37 6.35 10.07 -4.17
C TYR A 37 5.79 10.49 -2.80
N TYR A 38 4.47 10.40 -2.59
CA TYR A 38 3.84 10.80 -1.33
C TYR A 38 3.83 9.70 -0.27
N LEU A 39 3.62 8.45 -0.68
CA LEU A 39 3.40 7.34 0.24
C LEU A 39 4.69 6.92 0.95
N HIS A 40 5.83 6.87 0.25
CA HIS A 40 7.09 6.45 0.88
C HIS A 40 7.50 7.34 2.07
N PRO A 41 7.53 8.68 1.96
CA PRO A 41 7.82 9.55 3.10
C PRO A 41 6.82 9.39 4.26
N MET A 42 5.52 9.27 3.95
CA MET A 42 4.49 9.12 4.97
C MET A 42 4.66 7.81 5.76
N LEU A 43 4.82 6.67 5.08
CA LEU A 43 5.01 5.37 5.75
C LEU A 43 6.30 5.31 6.59
N GLN A 44 7.34 6.04 6.17
CA GLN A 44 8.58 6.17 6.97
C GLN A 44 8.34 6.98 8.25
N LYS A 45 7.57 8.08 8.19
CA LYS A 45 7.18 8.85 9.38
C LYS A 45 6.34 8.02 10.36
N GLN A 46 5.51 7.11 9.85
CA GLN A 46 4.73 6.17 10.66
C GLN A 46 5.57 5.05 11.29
N GLN A 47 6.90 5.04 11.06
CA GLN A 47 7.85 4.05 11.60
C GLN A 47 7.46 2.60 11.30
N LEU A 48 6.87 2.34 10.13
CA LEU A 48 6.46 1.00 9.73
C LEU A 48 7.63 0.19 9.18
N GLN A 49 7.63 -1.12 9.41
CA GLN A 49 8.32 -2.05 8.52
C GLN A 49 7.36 -2.31 7.36
N TYR A 50 7.72 -1.98 6.13
CA TYR A 50 6.79 -2.14 5.01
C TYR A 50 7.48 -2.51 3.71
N ARG A 51 6.67 -3.03 2.78
CA ARG A 51 7.00 -3.14 1.37
C ARG A 51 5.79 -2.80 0.52
N ILE A 52 6.02 -2.10 -0.59
CA ILE A 52 4.99 -1.80 -1.58
C ILE A 52 5.08 -2.80 -2.72
N TYR A 53 4.00 -3.55 -2.95
CA TYR A 53 3.84 -4.49 -4.04
C TYR A 53 2.97 -3.89 -5.12
N ILE A 54 3.50 -3.78 -6.34
CA ILE A 54 2.73 -3.35 -7.51
C ILE A 54 2.32 -4.59 -8.30
N ILE A 55 1.05 -4.97 -8.22
CA ILE A 55 0.52 -6.16 -8.89
C ILE A 55 0.03 -5.75 -10.28
N HIS A 56 0.91 -5.93 -11.27
CA HIS A 56 0.61 -5.58 -12.65
C HIS A 56 -0.24 -6.65 -13.35
N GLN A 57 -1.39 -6.25 -13.92
CA GLN A 57 -2.17 -7.13 -14.79
C GLN A 57 -1.67 -7.08 -16.23
N ALA A 58 -1.08 -8.17 -16.71
CA ALA A 58 -0.63 -8.28 -18.09
C ALA A 58 -1.79 -8.40 -19.09
N GLY A 59 -1.56 -7.91 -20.32
CA GLY A 59 -2.48 -8.01 -21.44
C GLY A 59 -3.70 -7.07 -21.35
N ASN A 60 -4.58 -7.21 -22.36
CA ASN A 60 -5.67 -6.25 -22.61
C ASN A 60 -7.05 -6.74 -22.14
N GLY A 61 -7.11 -7.85 -21.39
CA GLY A 61 -8.38 -8.37 -20.85
C GLY A 61 -9.01 -7.42 -19.82
N THR A 62 -10.23 -7.70 -19.37
CA THR A 62 -10.89 -6.88 -18.33
C THR A 62 -10.05 -6.81 -17.05
N PHE A 63 -9.86 -5.60 -16.52
CA PHE A 63 -9.12 -5.41 -15.28
C PHE A 63 -9.86 -6.07 -14.11
N ASN A 64 -9.17 -6.89 -13.32
CA ASN A 64 -9.77 -7.60 -12.19
C ASN A 64 -9.05 -7.23 -10.89
N ARG A 65 -9.47 -6.10 -10.31
CA ARG A 65 -8.91 -5.53 -9.08
C ARG A 65 -8.85 -6.54 -7.93
N ALA A 66 -9.95 -7.21 -7.63
CA ALA A 66 -10.03 -8.17 -6.52
C ALA A 66 -9.09 -9.36 -6.72
N LYS A 67 -9.01 -9.90 -7.94
CA LYS A 67 -8.07 -10.99 -8.25
C LYS A 67 -6.61 -10.57 -8.07
N LEU A 68 -6.26 -9.34 -8.44
CA LEU A 68 -4.90 -8.82 -8.26
C LEU A 68 -4.55 -8.66 -6.78
N PHE A 69 -5.49 -8.24 -5.93
CA PHE A 69 -5.27 -8.25 -4.48
C PHE A 69 -4.98 -9.66 -3.95
N ASN A 70 -5.74 -10.68 -4.40
CA ASN A 70 -5.48 -12.08 -4.00
C ASN A 70 -4.11 -12.58 -4.47
N VAL A 71 -3.67 -12.19 -5.67
CA VAL A 71 -2.30 -12.48 -6.15
C VAL A 71 -1.28 -11.76 -5.26
N GLY A 72 -1.49 -10.47 -5.00
CA GLY A 72 -0.62 -9.67 -4.13
C GLY A 72 -0.46 -10.26 -2.74
N PHE A 73 -1.56 -10.72 -2.13
CA PHE A 73 -1.55 -11.45 -0.87
C PHE A 73 -0.64 -12.68 -0.95
N LYS A 74 -0.91 -13.57 -1.92
CA LYS A 74 -0.15 -14.82 -2.05
C LYS A 74 1.34 -14.60 -2.30
N GLU A 75 1.71 -13.61 -3.10
CA GLU A 75 3.13 -13.33 -3.38
C GLU A 75 3.80 -12.60 -2.21
N ALA A 76 3.12 -11.65 -1.56
CA ALA A 76 3.68 -10.96 -0.40
C ALA A 76 3.97 -11.91 0.76
N MET A 77 3.08 -12.88 1.02
CA MET A 77 3.25 -13.88 2.07
C MET A 77 4.38 -14.90 1.78
N LYS A 78 4.90 -14.98 0.54
CA LYS A 78 6.11 -15.78 0.25
C LYS A 78 7.40 -15.06 0.63
N ASP A 79 7.38 -13.72 0.61
CA ASP A 79 8.55 -12.91 0.91
C ASP A 79 8.74 -12.74 2.42
N THR A 80 7.66 -12.52 3.16
CA THR A 80 7.68 -12.26 4.60
C THR A 80 6.32 -12.61 5.20
N ASP A 81 6.32 -13.10 6.43
CA ASP A 81 5.11 -13.23 7.25
C ASP A 81 4.65 -11.84 7.71
N TRP A 82 3.91 -11.14 6.85
CA TRP A 82 3.39 -9.81 7.15
C TRP A 82 2.23 -9.87 8.16
N ASP A 83 2.27 -8.99 9.16
CA ASP A 83 1.19 -8.87 10.15
C ASP A 83 -0.04 -8.15 9.57
N CYS A 84 0.17 -7.32 8.55
CA CYS A 84 -0.87 -6.51 7.93
C CYS A 84 -0.78 -6.50 6.40
N LEU A 85 -1.94 -6.62 5.77
CA LEU A 85 -2.13 -6.55 4.32
C LEU A 85 -3.01 -5.34 4.02
N TYR A 86 -2.43 -4.33 3.38
CA TYR A 86 -3.10 -3.06 3.12
C TYR A 86 -3.43 -2.94 1.64
N PHE A 87 -4.70 -3.11 1.28
CA PHE A 87 -5.19 -2.99 -0.09
C PHE A 87 -5.37 -1.53 -0.47
N HIS A 88 -4.65 -1.07 -1.50
CA HIS A 88 -4.54 0.34 -1.81
C HIS A 88 -4.73 0.62 -3.31
N ASP A 89 -5.62 1.53 -3.68
CA ASP A 89 -5.79 1.94 -5.07
C ASP A 89 -4.69 2.89 -5.51
N VAL A 90 -4.28 2.82 -6.78
CA VAL A 90 -3.14 3.61 -7.26
C VAL A 90 -3.40 5.11 -7.31
N ASP A 91 -4.66 5.54 -7.31
CA ASP A 91 -5.11 6.92 -7.49
C ASP A 91 -5.66 7.57 -6.20
N LEU A 92 -5.49 6.92 -5.05
CA LEU A 92 -5.81 7.51 -3.75
C LEU A 92 -4.54 8.01 -3.07
N ILE A 93 -4.53 9.22 -2.54
CA ILE A 93 -3.42 9.76 -1.75
C ILE A 93 -3.97 10.16 -0.38
N PRO A 94 -3.39 9.70 0.74
CA PRO A 94 -3.79 10.15 2.05
C PRO A 94 -3.38 11.62 2.25
N GLU A 95 -4.33 12.45 2.65
CA GLU A 95 -4.09 13.88 2.92
C GLU A 95 -3.52 14.13 4.34
N ASP A 96 -3.63 13.15 5.23
CA ASP A 96 -3.23 13.24 6.62
C ASP A 96 -2.39 12.02 7.03
N ASP A 97 -1.19 12.26 7.55
CA ASP A 97 -0.26 11.20 7.96
C ASP A 97 -0.65 10.49 9.26
N ARG A 98 -1.69 11.00 9.96
CA ARG A 98 -2.35 10.32 11.07
C ARG A 98 -3.26 9.17 10.61
N ASN A 99 -3.53 9.05 9.30
CA ASN A 99 -4.17 7.86 8.75
C ASN A 99 -3.17 6.69 8.68
N LEU A 100 -3.15 5.89 9.74
CA LEU A 100 -2.16 4.82 9.91
C LEU A 100 -2.35 3.67 8.92
N TYR A 101 -1.27 3.28 8.25
CA TYR A 101 -1.20 2.12 7.34
C TYR A 101 -0.90 0.83 8.10
N THR A 102 -1.71 0.57 9.12
CA THR A 102 -1.62 -0.57 10.03
C THR A 102 -2.97 -1.28 10.08
N CYS A 103 -2.94 -2.55 10.45
CA CYS A 103 -4.15 -3.33 10.68
C CYS A 103 -4.58 -3.21 12.14
N GLU A 104 -5.87 -3.32 12.37
CA GLU A 104 -6.48 -3.30 13.70
C GLU A 104 -7.10 -4.68 14.01
N LYS A 105 -7.79 -4.78 15.15
CA LYS A 105 -8.47 -6.03 15.55
C LYS A 105 -9.52 -6.49 14.53
N TYR A 106 -10.11 -5.54 13.80
CA TYR A 106 -11.15 -5.78 12.79
C TYR A 106 -10.72 -5.18 11.45
N PRO A 107 -11.31 -5.61 10.32
CA PRO A 107 -11.06 -5.00 9.03
C PRO A 107 -11.28 -3.48 9.08
N LYS A 108 -10.27 -2.73 8.65
CA LYS A 108 -10.28 -1.27 8.63
C LYS A 108 -10.57 -0.76 7.23
N HIS A 109 -11.48 0.20 7.11
CA HIS A 109 -11.68 0.96 5.90
C HIS A 109 -11.00 2.33 6.07
N SER A 110 -9.86 2.54 5.40
CA SER A 110 -9.04 3.73 5.65
C SER A 110 -9.37 4.95 4.79
N SER A 111 -10.08 4.76 3.68
CA SER A 111 -10.45 5.83 2.74
C SER A 111 -11.88 6.30 3.00
N GLU A 112 -12.17 6.75 4.21
CA GLU A 112 -13.53 7.08 4.67
C GLU A 112 -14.08 8.37 4.06
N ALA A 113 -13.24 9.40 3.94
CA ALA A 113 -13.61 10.70 3.38
C ALA A 113 -12.73 10.99 2.15
N LEU A 114 -13.36 11.11 0.99
CA LEU A 114 -12.68 11.31 -0.29
C LEU A 114 -13.08 12.64 -0.91
N ASP A 115 -12.09 13.37 -1.44
CA ASP A 115 -12.26 14.66 -2.13
C ASP A 115 -13.27 14.58 -3.28
N LYS A 116 -13.24 13.50 -4.07
CA LYS A 116 -14.16 13.24 -5.19
C LYS A 116 -15.63 13.11 -4.77
N PHE A 117 -15.88 12.86 -3.49
CA PHE A 117 -17.22 12.83 -2.90
C PHE A 117 -17.49 14.05 -2.01
N GLY A 118 -16.59 15.02 -1.98
CA GLY A 118 -16.68 16.22 -1.16
C GLY A 118 -16.54 15.93 0.34
N TYR A 119 -15.79 14.89 0.70
CA TYR A 119 -15.59 14.42 2.08
C TYR A 119 -16.90 14.07 2.80
N LYS A 120 -17.90 13.59 2.05
CA LYS A 120 -19.21 13.15 2.54
C LYS A 120 -19.42 11.67 2.32
#